data_AF-A0A0T5PHW9-F1
#
_entry.id   AF-A0A0T5PHW9-F1
#
_cell.length_a   1.000
_cell.length_b   1.000
_cell.length_c   1.000
_cell.angle_alpha   90.00
_cell.angle_beta   90.00
_cell.angle_gamma   90.00
#
_symmetry.space_group_name_H-M   'P 1'
#
loop_
_entity.id
_entity.type
_entity.pdbx_description
1 polymer ?
#
loop_
_entity_poly.entity_id
_entity_poly.type
_entity_poly.pdbx_seq_one_letter_code
_entity_poly.pdbx_strand_id
1 'polypeptide(L)'
;MHLNELLSIADCSDRNRQLKRAFNGLQNPIAIDGKEVDAIHILANLTCPLTKLKDATDAKNAKLLIHDSSWLDNCANTTQFIHSHNLKYPNYRIQGVIRLQPVGELPIGYLSSAIISDTRLGWSHNSKYINFQLFFGAYFVWQDRTVTIHQLISEHNILFRELLFW
;
A
#
# COMPACT_ATOMS: atom_id res chain seq x y z
N MET A 1 4.39 -15.41 3.28
CA MET A 1 5.28 -14.64 4.17
C MET A 1 4.41 -13.89 5.14
N HIS A 2 4.53 -14.18 6.42
CA HIS A 2 3.84 -13.46 7.49
C HIS A 2 4.66 -12.25 7.95
N LEU A 3 3.96 -11.21 8.40
CA LEU A 3 4.60 -10.02 8.97
C LEU A 3 5.56 -10.35 10.13
N ASN A 4 5.24 -11.37 10.94
CA ASN A 4 6.09 -11.85 12.04
C ASN A 4 7.51 -12.21 11.61
N GLU A 5 7.68 -12.78 10.41
CA GLU A 5 9.00 -13.15 9.89
C GLU A 5 9.86 -11.90 9.70
N LEU A 6 9.28 -10.82 9.18
CA LEU A 6 9.98 -9.54 8.97
C LEU A 6 10.26 -8.83 10.31
N LEU A 7 9.36 -8.93 11.27
CA LEU A 7 9.55 -8.33 12.60
C LEU A 7 10.69 -8.99 13.39
N SER A 8 10.98 -10.26 13.09
CA SER A 8 12.07 -11.02 13.73
C SER A 8 13.48 -10.59 13.31
N ILE A 9 13.60 -9.76 12.26
CA ILE A 9 14.88 -9.24 11.78
C ILE A 9 15.47 -8.30 12.83
N ALA A 10 16.67 -8.64 13.32
CA ALA A 10 17.34 -7.91 14.39
C ALA A 10 17.93 -6.58 13.91
N ASP A 11 18.51 -6.54 12.70
CA ASP A 11 19.05 -5.31 12.14
C ASP A 11 17.92 -4.37 11.69
N CYS A 12 17.83 -3.20 12.31
CA CYS A 12 16.74 -2.26 12.05
C CYS A 12 16.76 -1.73 10.60
N SER A 13 17.94 -1.50 10.04
CA SER A 13 18.08 -0.98 8.67
C SER A 13 17.62 -2.00 7.62
N ASP A 14 18.02 -3.26 7.79
CA ASP A 14 17.57 -4.36 6.96
C ASP A 14 16.07 -4.60 7.14
N ARG A 15 15.56 -4.61 8.38
CA ARG A 15 14.13 -4.73 8.67
C ARG A 15 13.31 -3.66 7.96
N ASN A 16 13.71 -2.38 8.04
CA ASN A 16 13.02 -1.28 7.36
C ASN A 16 12.98 -1.49 5.84
N ARG A 17 14.08 -1.96 5.26
CA ARG A 17 14.18 -2.25 3.82
C ARG A 17 13.28 -3.41 3.41
N GLN A 18 13.28 -4.50 4.16
CA GLN A 18 12.44 -5.67 3.89
C GLN A 18 10.96 -5.35 4.06
N LEU A 19 10.58 -4.61 5.10
CA LEU A 19 9.22 -4.12 5.30
C LEU A 19 8.78 -3.23 4.13
N LYS A 20 9.60 -2.27 3.72
CA LYS A 20 9.31 -1.43 2.54
C LYS A 20 9.13 -2.27 1.29
N ARG A 21 10.00 -3.26 1.06
CA ARG A 21 9.94 -4.14 -0.10
C ARG A 21 8.69 -5.01 -0.11
N ALA A 22 8.30 -5.52 1.05
CA ALA A 22 7.12 -6.36 1.23
C ALA A 22 5.81 -5.60 0.95
N PHE A 23 5.71 -4.34 1.38
CA PHE A 23 4.54 -3.48 1.14
C PHE A 23 4.56 -2.72 -0.19
N ASN A 24 5.71 -2.66 -0.87
CA ASN A 24 5.82 -2.09 -2.21
C ASN A 24 5.26 -3.13 -3.19
N GLY A 25 4.09 -2.87 -3.78
CA GLY A 25 3.23 -3.82 -4.52
C GLY A 25 3.82 -4.60 -5.71
N LEU A 26 5.13 -4.62 -5.86
CA LEU A 26 5.91 -5.48 -6.76
C LEU A 26 6.03 -6.92 -6.24
N GLN A 27 6.01 -7.14 -4.92
CA GLN A 27 6.07 -8.49 -4.34
C GLN A 27 4.68 -9.04 -4.05
N ASN A 28 4.60 -10.34 -3.77
CA ASN A 28 3.37 -10.93 -3.26
C ASN A 28 3.00 -10.27 -1.92
N PRO A 29 1.72 -9.93 -1.70
CA PRO A 29 1.27 -9.31 -0.45
C PRO A 29 1.60 -10.19 0.76
N ILE A 30 1.94 -9.57 1.88
CA ILE A 30 2.25 -10.27 3.14
C ILE A 30 1.00 -10.45 3.99
N ALA A 31 0.93 -11.55 4.74
CA ALA A 31 -0.15 -11.79 5.68
C ALA A 31 0.08 -11.03 7.00
N ILE A 32 -0.96 -10.32 7.44
CA ILE A 32 -0.90 -9.45 8.64
C ILE A 32 -1.83 -9.90 9.77
N ASP A 33 -2.46 -11.07 9.65
CA ASP A 33 -3.40 -11.59 10.66
C ASP A 33 -2.79 -11.65 12.06
N GLY A 34 -3.48 -11.06 13.04
CA GLY A 34 -3.01 -10.93 14.42
C GLY A 34 -1.92 -9.86 14.64
N LYS A 35 -1.60 -9.08 13.60
CA LYS A 35 -0.59 -8.02 13.57
C LYS A 35 -1.10 -6.77 12.85
N GLU A 36 -2.41 -6.52 12.90
CA GLU A 36 -3.08 -5.44 12.20
C GLU A 36 -2.59 -4.05 12.66
N VAL A 37 -2.46 -3.88 13.98
CA VAL A 37 -1.93 -2.65 14.60
C VAL A 37 -0.49 -2.38 14.14
N ASP A 38 0.35 -3.41 14.16
CA ASP A 38 1.75 -3.32 13.74
C ASP A 38 1.84 -2.96 12.25
N ALA A 39 0.99 -3.56 11.41
CA ALA A 39 0.93 -3.25 9.98
C ALA A 39 0.56 -1.79 9.71
N ILE A 40 -0.44 -1.24 10.41
CA ILE A 40 -0.84 0.17 10.28
C ILE A 40 0.30 1.09 10.72
N HIS A 41 0.94 0.82 11.85
CA HIS A 41 2.06 1.63 12.31
C HIS A 41 3.22 1.62 11.32
N ILE A 42 3.55 0.44 10.78
CA ILE A 42 4.61 0.28 9.79
C ILE A 42 4.27 1.05 8.52
N LEU A 43 3.06 0.89 7.98
CA LEU A 43 2.63 1.61 6.78
C LEU A 43 2.67 3.13 6.98
N ALA A 44 2.26 3.62 8.16
CA ALA A 44 2.33 5.04 8.50
C ALA A 44 3.79 5.52 8.50
N ASN A 45 4.69 4.81 9.18
CA ASN A 45 6.11 5.15 9.26
C ASN A 45 6.82 5.06 7.89
N LEU A 46 6.43 4.12 7.03
CA LEU A 46 6.98 3.94 5.68
C LEU A 46 6.57 5.06 4.70
N THR A 47 5.70 5.99 5.11
CA THR A 47 5.48 7.26 4.39
C THR A 47 6.71 8.19 4.47
N CYS A 48 7.58 7.99 5.45
CA CYS A 48 8.89 8.61 5.50
C CYS A 48 9.87 7.91 4.54
N PRO A 49 10.72 8.64 3.78
CA PRO A 49 11.79 8.03 3.00
C PRO A 49 12.72 7.17 3.87
N LEU A 50 13.12 6.00 3.38
CA LEU A 50 14.01 5.08 4.11
C LEU A 50 15.32 5.73 4.58
N THR A 51 15.83 6.73 3.86
CA THR A 51 17.05 7.47 4.24
C THR A 51 16.88 8.32 5.51
N LYS A 52 15.65 8.65 5.88
CA LYS A 52 15.31 9.43 7.08
C LYS A 52 14.61 8.59 8.15
N LEU A 53 14.17 7.39 7.80
CA LEU A 53 13.45 6.50 8.69
C LEU A 53 14.42 5.79 9.63
N LYS A 54 14.27 6.01 10.93
CA LYS A 54 15.07 5.31 11.96
C LYS A 54 14.54 3.90 12.20
N ASP A 55 13.24 3.77 12.50
CA ASP A 55 12.59 2.48 12.76
C ASP A 55 11.17 2.52 12.19
N ALA A 56 10.86 1.58 11.29
CA ALA A 56 9.52 1.43 10.74
C ALA A 56 8.51 0.92 11.77
N THR A 57 8.97 0.28 12.85
CA THR A 57 8.12 -0.33 13.89
C THR A 57 7.82 0.60 15.07
N ASP A 58 8.28 1.85 15.02
CA ASP A 58 8.04 2.82 16.10
C ASP A 58 6.56 3.23 16.18
N ALA A 59 5.86 2.63 17.15
CA ALA A 59 4.45 2.89 17.41
C ALA A 59 4.17 4.34 17.86
N LYS A 60 5.12 5.01 18.54
CA LYS A 60 4.90 6.39 19.00
C LYS A 60 4.88 7.34 17.82
N ASN A 61 5.86 7.22 16.94
CA ASN A 61 5.93 8.03 15.72
C ASN A 61 4.73 7.78 14.82
N ALA A 62 4.34 6.51 14.64
CA ALA A 62 3.18 6.17 13.82
C ALA A 62 1.89 6.80 14.33
N LYS A 63 1.64 6.74 15.65
CA LYS A 63 0.46 7.39 16.25
C LYS A 63 0.46 8.89 16.02
N LEU A 64 1.60 9.57 16.18
CA LEU A 64 1.70 11.00 15.91
C LEU A 64 1.35 11.34 14.46
N LEU A 65 1.80 10.53 13.49
CA LEU A 65 1.45 10.70 12.07
C LEU A 65 -0.03 10.48 11.81
N ILE A 66 -0.63 9.42 12.35
CA ILE A 66 -2.04 9.08 12.13
C ILE A 66 -2.96 10.18 12.66
N HIS A 67 -2.58 10.85 13.75
CA HIS A 67 -3.33 11.97 14.33
C HIS A 67 -3.04 13.33 13.67
N ASP A 68 -2.05 13.42 12.78
CA ASP A 68 -1.78 14.63 12.02
C ASP A 68 -2.71 14.70 10.80
N SER A 69 -3.67 15.64 10.86
CA SER A 69 -4.64 15.84 9.79
C SER A 69 -3.99 16.20 8.45
N SER A 70 -2.90 16.97 8.47
CA SER A 70 -2.17 17.34 7.24
C SER A 70 -1.50 16.12 6.63
N TRP A 71 -0.90 15.25 7.46
CA TRP A 71 -0.34 13.99 6.99
C TRP A 71 -1.43 13.08 6.39
N LEU A 72 -2.57 12.98 7.07
CA LEU A 72 -3.69 12.15 6.62
C LEU A 72 -4.27 12.66 5.31
N ASP A 73 -4.43 13.98 5.16
CA ASP A 73 -4.87 14.63 3.91
C ASP A 73 -3.90 14.34 2.77
N ASN A 74 -2.59 14.40 3.03
CA ASN A 74 -1.58 14.05 2.03
C ASN A 74 -1.70 12.58 1.60
N CYS A 75 -1.91 11.66 2.54
CA CYS A 75 -2.17 10.25 2.24
C CYS A 75 -3.47 10.07 1.43
N ALA A 76 -4.57 10.66 1.89
CA ALA A 76 -5.90 10.53 1.26
C ALA A 76 -5.89 11.08 -0.18
N ASN A 77 -5.24 12.22 -0.39
CA ASN A 77 -5.07 12.83 -1.71
C ASN A 77 -4.30 11.96 -2.70
N THR A 78 -3.53 10.98 -2.24
CA THR A 78 -2.83 10.06 -3.15
C THR A 78 -3.78 9.07 -3.83
N THR A 79 -4.93 8.76 -3.23
CA THR A 79 -5.84 7.68 -3.68
C THR A 79 -6.48 8.00 -5.04
N GLN A 80 -6.63 9.28 -5.40
CA GLN A 80 -7.12 9.70 -6.72
C GLN A 80 -6.17 9.30 -7.86
N PHE A 81 -4.89 9.05 -7.57
CA PHE A 81 -3.87 8.68 -8.55
C PHE A 81 -3.56 7.18 -8.60
N ILE A 82 -4.38 6.36 -7.94
CA ILE A 82 -4.36 4.90 -8.08
C ILE A 82 -4.86 4.54 -9.49
N HIS A 83 -4.08 3.75 -10.23
CA HIS A 83 -4.34 3.38 -11.61
C HIS A 83 -4.28 1.86 -11.84
N SER A 84 -5.03 1.43 -12.84
CA SER A 84 -4.97 0.08 -13.42
C SER A 84 -3.93 0.00 -14.54
N HIS A 85 -3.79 1.07 -15.32
CA HIS A 85 -2.90 1.16 -16.47
C HIS A 85 -1.99 2.37 -16.31
N ASN A 86 -0.69 2.18 -16.44
CA ASN A 86 0.27 3.27 -16.25
C ASN A 86 0.40 4.13 -17.51
N LEU A 87 -0.36 5.22 -17.56
CA LEU A 87 -0.29 6.21 -18.65
C LEU A 87 1.09 6.87 -18.81
N LYS A 88 1.91 6.86 -17.76
CA LYS A 88 3.27 7.41 -17.79
C LYS A 88 4.29 6.48 -18.44
N TYR A 89 3.89 5.26 -18.82
CA TYR A 89 4.76 4.35 -19.54
C TYR A 89 4.47 4.41 -21.06
N PRO A 90 5.49 4.61 -21.91
CA PRO A 90 6.90 4.87 -21.59
C PRO A 90 7.22 6.36 -21.32
N ASN A 91 6.28 7.29 -21.58
CA ASN A 91 6.52 8.73 -21.46
C ASN A 91 6.03 9.31 -20.12
N TYR A 92 6.97 9.58 -19.21
CA TYR A 92 6.69 10.06 -17.85
C TYR A 92 5.98 11.44 -17.75
N ARG A 93 5.92 12.20 -18.85
CA ARG A 93 5.29 13.52 -18.89
C ARG A 93 3.77 13.47 -19.01
N ILE A 94 3.21 12.34 -19.44
CA ILE A 94 1.77 12.14 -19.62
C ILE A 94 1.05 12.34 -18.27
N GLN A 95 -0.08 13.02 -18.33
CA GLN A 95 -0.96 13.28 -17.18
C GLN A 95 -2.27 12.51 -17.35
N GLY A 96 -2.89 12.19 -16.23
CA GLY A 96 -4.16 11.45 -16.19
C GLY A 96 -4.05 10.14 -15.41
N VAL A 97 -5.21 9.53 -15.17
CA VAL A 97 -5.37 8.29 -14.41
C VAL A 97 -6.38 7.42 -15.14
N ILE A 98 -6.04 6.15 -15.36
CA ILE A 98 -6.98 5.15 -15.89
C ILE A 98 -7.21 4.08 -14.83
N ARG A 99 -8.48 3.89 -14.45
CA ARG A 99 -8.94 2.85 -13.53
C ARG A 99 -10.08 2.09 -14.17
N LEU A 100 -9.74 1.11 -15.00
CA LEU A 100 -10.67 0.32 -15.80
C LEU A 100 -10.32 -1.17 -15.68
N GLN A 101 -11.32 -2.01 -15.90
CA GLN A 101 -11.14 -3.44 -16.08
C GLN A 101 -11.24 -3.78 -17.58
N PRO A 102 -10.58 -4.87 -18.03
CA PRO A 102 -10.78 -5.38 -19.38
C PRO A 102 -12.27 -5.64 -19.66
N VAL A 103 -12.72 -5.25 -20.85
CA VAL A 103 -14.13 -5.38 -21.26
C VAL A 103 -14.26 -6.51 -22.26
N GLY A 104 -15.26 -7.38 -22.07
CA GLY A 104 -15.55 -8.50 -22.96
C GLY A 104 -14.74 -9.75 -22.63
N GLU A 105 -14.87 -10.75 -23.49
CA GLU A 105 -14.19 -12.04 -23.36
C GLU A 105 -12.94 -12.10 -24.24
N LEU A 106 -11.89 -12.74 -23.71
CA LEU A 106 -10.66 -12.97 -24.46
C LEU A 106 -10.81 -14.27 -25.28
N PRO A 107 -10.62 -14.23 -26.61
CA PRO A 107 -10.67 -15.44 -27.43
C PRO A 107 -9.60 -16.46 -26.99
N ILE A 108 -9.92 -17.75 -27.17
CA ILE A 108 -9.00 -18.85 -26.86
C ILE A 108 -7.68 -18.66 -27.63
N GLY A 109 -6.56 -18.81 -26.92
CA GLY A 109 -5.21 -18.69 -27.49
C GLY A 109 -4.60 -17.28 -27.41
N TYR A 110 -5.32 -16.28 -26.91
CA TYR A 110 -4.79 -14.94 -26.67
C TYR A 110 -4.42 -14.74 -25.20
N LEU A 111 -3.48 -13.82 -24.94
CA LEU A 111 -3.07 -13.39 -23.60
C LEU A 111 -3.28 -11.89 -23.46
N SER A 112 -3.92 -11.48 -22.37
CA SER A 112 -4.11 -10.07 -22.01
C SER A 112 -4.26 -9.93 -20.49
N SER A 113 -4.46 -8.72 -19.97
CA SER A 113 -4.79 -8.52 -18.56
C SER A 113 -6.14 -9.14 -18.16
N ALA A 114 -7.01 -9.51 -19.12
CA ALA A 114 -8.32 -10.11 -18.85
C ALA A 114 -8.25 -11.50 -18.20
N ILE A 115 -7.13 -12.21 -18.34
CA ILE A 115 -6.94 -13.54 -17.71
C ILE A 115 -6.39 -13.45 -16.29
N ILE A 116 -6.04 -12.26 -15.81
CA ILE A 116 -5.45 -12.06 -14.47
C ILE A 116 -6.58 -11.87 -13.46
N SER A 117 -6.69 -12.78 -12.51
CA SER A 117 -7.67 -12.71 -11.42
C SER A 117 -7.28 -11.74 -10.30
N ASP A 118 -5.98 -11.50 -10.11
CA ASP A 118 -5.43 -10.58 -9.09
C ASP A 118 -5.07 -9.23 -9.71
N THR A 119 -6.04 -8.31 -9.76
CA THR A 119 -5.82 -6.95 -10.30
C THR A 119 -5.35 -5.99 -9.22
N ARG A 120 -4.05 -6.05 -8.90
CA ARG A 120 -3.42 -5.05 -8.04
C ARG A 120 -3.21 -3.76 -8.80
N LEU A 121 -3.67 -2.66 -8.21
CA LEU A 121 -3.56 -1.34 -8.78
C LEU A 121 -2.21 -0.72 -8.41
N GLY A 122 -1.66 0.07 -9.34
CA GLY A 122 -0.47 0.86 -9.12
C GLY A 122 -0.79 2.28 -8.69
N TRP A 123 0.24 3.06 -8.39
CA TRP A 123 0.15 4.49 -8.14
C TRP A 123 1.11 5.25 -9.04
N SER A 124 0.65 6.36 -9.64
CA SER A 124 1.53 7.18 -10.49
C SER A 124 1.06 8.62 -10.53
N HIS A 125 1.86 9.52 -9.97
CA HIS A 125 1.65 10.96 -10.11
C HIS A 125 2.95 11.76 -10.04
N ASN A 126 3.56 11.87 -8.86
CA ASN A 126 4.80 12.64 -8.69
C ASN A 126 5.71 12.04 -7.61
N SER A 127 6.97 12.45 -7.57
CA SER A 127 7.94 11.93 -6.60
C SER A 127 7.68 12.40 -5.17
N LYS A 128 6.96 13.50 -4.97
CA LYS A 128 6.65 14.04 -3.63
C LYS A 128 5.75 13.09 -2.83
N TYR A 129 4.73 12.52 -3.47
CA TYR A 129 3.72 11.68 -2.79
C TYR A 129 3.96 10.17 -2.91
N ILE A 130 5.09 9.75 -3.50
CA ILE A 130 5.39 8.33 -3.75
C ILE A 130 5.44 7.47 -2.49
N ASN A 131 5.81 8.05 -1.34
CA ASN A 131 5.80 7.33 -0.07
C ASN A 131 4.45 7.44 0.66
N PHE A 132 3.80 8.61 0.59
CA PHE A 132 2.47 8.82 1.20
C PHE A 132 1.42 7.84 0.66
N GLN A 133 1.50 7.50 -0.63
CA GLN A 133 0.56 6.56 -1.24
C GLN A 133 0.57 5.17 -0.59
N LEU A 134 1.70 4.74 0.01
CA LEU A 134 1.79 3.41 0.59
C LEU A 134 0.79 3.16 1.71
N PHE A 135 0.44 4.20 2.47
CA PHE A 135 -0.47 4.03 3.59
C PHE A 135 -1.83 3.47 3.14
N PHE A 136 -2.38 4.00 2.05
CA PHE A 136 -3.67 3.56 1.51
C PHE A 136 -3.57 2.60 0.32
N GLY A 137 -2.43 2.57 -0.35
CA GLY A 137 -2.21 1.83 -1.59
C GLY A 137 -1.42 0.52 -1.45
N ALA A 138 -0.83 0.24 -0.28
CA ALA A 138 -0.14 -1.03 -0.06
C ALA A 138 -1.13 -2.19 0.06
N TYR A 139 -0.85 -3.27 -0.65
CA TYR A 139 -1.60 -4.53 -0.57
C TYR A 139 -1.00 -5.45 0.50
N PHE A 140 -1.88 -6.09 1.27
CA PHE A 140 -1.55 -7.16 2.22
C PHE A 140 -2.66 -8.22 2.20
N VAL A 141 -2.36 -9.39 2.75
CA VAL A 141 -3.35 -10.45 2.99
C VAL A 141 -3.90 -10.30 4.40
N TRP A 142 -5.22 -10.28 4.53
CA TRP A 142 -5.94 -10.29 5.78
C TRP A 142 -7.20 -11.15 5.63
N GLN A 143 -7.39 -12.14 6.49
CA GLN A 143 -8.50 -13.10 6.42
C GLN A 143 -8.64 -13.74 5.02
N ASP A 144 -7.53 -14.24 4.48
CA ASP A 144 -7.43 -14.87 3.15
C ASP A 144 -7.80 -13.95 1.96
N ARG A 145 -7.95 -12.65 2.20
CA ARG A 145 -8.23 -11.64 1.15
C ARG A 145 -7.02 -10.73 0.95
N THR A 146 -6.66 -10.51 -0.30
CA THR A 146 -5.71 -9.45 -0.69
C THR A 146 -6.44 -8.11 -0.72
N VAL A 147 -6.10 -7.22 0.20
CA VAL A 147 -6.79 -5.93 0.40
C VAL A 147 -5.80 -4.81 0.68
N THR A 148 -6.29 -3.57 0.61
CA THR A 148 -5.58 -2.38 1.09
C THR A 148 -6.37 -1.71 2.23
N ILE A 149 -5.73 -0.81 3.00
CA ILE A 149 -6.43 0.01 4.00
C ILE A 149 -7.56 0.81 3.34
N HIS A 150 -7.33 1.37 2.14
CA HIS A 150 -8.36 2.12 1.42
C HIS A 150 -9.63 1.29 1.19
N GLN A 151 -9.47 0.05 0.70
CA GLN A 151 -10.60 -0.85 0.45
C GLN A 151 -11.35 -1.19 1.74
N LEU A 152 -10.62 -1.50 2.82
CA LEU A 152 -11.22 -1.85 4.11
C LEU A 152 -12.03 -0.68 4.71
N ILE A 153 -11.53 0.56 4.61
CA ILE A 153 -12.27 1.75 5.07
C ILE A 153 -13.52 1.96 4.24
N SER A 154 -13.41 1.83 2.91
CA SER A 154 -14.54 1.94 1.96
C SER A 154 -15.59 0.86 2.18
N GLU A 155 -15.20 -0.34 2.62
CA GLU A 155 -16.08 -1.45 2.99
C GLU A 155 -16.68 -1.30 4.40
N HIS A 156 -16.43 -0.18 5.09
CA HIS A 156 -16.90 0.05 6.46
C HIS A 156 -16.39 -0.98 7.49
N ASN A 157 -15.19 -1.53 7.29
CA ASN A 157 -14.59 -2.46 8.23
C ASN A 157 -14.37 -1.79 9.61
N ILE A 158 -15.00 -2.35 10.65
CA ILE A 158 -15.03 -1.76 12.00
C ILE A 158 -13.63 -1.72 12.60
N LEU A 159 -12.89 -2.84 12.53
CA LEU A 159 -11.55 -2.96 13.11
C LEU A 159 -10.60 -1.89 12.54
N PHE A 160 -10.48 -1.82 11.21
CA PHE A 160 -9.55 -0.87 10.59
C PHE A 160 -9.97 0.58 10.74
N ARG A 161 -11.27 0.86 10.94
CA ARG A 161 -11.72 2.20 11.31
C ARG A 161 -11.29 2.55 12.73
N GLU A 162 -11.55 1.68 13.69
CA GLU A 162 -11.17 1.90 15.08
C GLU A 162 -9.66 2.12 15.21
N LEU A 163 -8.84 1.32 14.50
CA LEU A 163 -7.39 1.44 14.52
C LEU A 163 -6.83 2.76 13.96
N LEU A 164 -7.61 3.50 13.16
CA LEU A 164 -7.21 4.80 12.62
C LEU A 164 -7.67 5.99 13.47
N PHE A 165 -8.58 5.75 14.41
CA PHE A 165 -9.16 6.78 15.28
C PHE A 165 -8.86 6.53 16.77
N TRP A 166 -7.82 5.75 17.07
CA TRP A 166 -7.38 5.35 18.43
C TRP A 166 -6.12 6.08 18.89
#